data_AF-A0A2L0ENF1-F1
#
_entry.id   AF-A0A2L0ENF1-F1
#
_cell.length_a   1.000
_cell.length_b   1.000
_cell.length_c   1.000
_cell.angle_alpha   90.00
_cell.angle_beta   90.00
_cell.angle_gamma   90.00
#
_symmetry.space_group_name_H-M   'P 1'
#
loop_
_entity.id
_entity.type
_entity.pdbx_description
1 polymer ?
#
loop_
_entity_poly.entity_id
_entity_poly.type
_entity_poly.pdbx_seq_one_letter_code
_entity_poly.pdbx_strand_id
1 'polypeptide(L)'
;MLLPRIVKTKSSPAVTAGSTKAPRPAKRGGDAQNRRGSPDAVEKRRAARRFNELLLGGGGRASDGRTERRRRRLLTELAEGVARRGKRALKPIDVLSRVEELLELGEPLASIRKAYPPPPPVEVTAELVEGLRHLHRAYGFSADVYRFVGLDAHALRKAGVLRGGEREDQGGAPAETARRGAA
;
A
#
# COMPACT_ATOMS: atom_id res chain seq x y z
N MET A 1 48.74 -63.97 3.18
CA MET A 1 49.69 -63.18 2.37
C MET A 1 50.04 -61.95 3.21
N LEU A 2 51.04 -62.02 4.08
CA LEU A 2 52.41 -61.47 3.91
C LEU A 2 52.49 -59.96 3.57
N LEU A 3 53.03 -59.20 4.53
CA LEU A 3 53.48 -57.78 4.58
C LEU A 3 54.42 -57.39 3.39
N PRO A 4 54.70 -56.09 3.06
CA PRO A 4 55.12 -55.06 4.04
C PRO A 4 54.88 -53.55 3.80
N ARG A 5 55.04 -52.86 4.93
CA ARG A 5 55.60 -51.52 5.24
C ARG A 5 56.42 -50.82 4.14
N ILE A 6 56.31 -49.48 4.11
CA ILE A 6 57.38 -48.44 4.16
C ILE A 6 56.91 -47.20 3.40
N VAL A 7 56.81 -46.03 4.07
CA VAL A 7 57.44 -44.80 3.55
C VAL A 7 57.87 -43.93 4.73
N LYS A 8 59.16 -43.60 4.77
CA LYS A 8 59.80 -42.65 5.67
C LYS A 8 60.70 -41.78 4.82
N THR A 9 60.56 -40.46 4.92
CA THR A 9 61.58 -39.38 4.82
C THR A 9 60.86 -38.04 4.60
N LYS A 10 60.91 -37.09 5.54
CA LYS A 10 61.93 -36.04 5.79
C LYS A 10 61.94 -34.91 4.75
N SER A 11 62.08 -33.68 5.28
CA SER A 11 62.50 -32.40 4.65
C SER A 11 61.35 -31.52 4.11
N SER A 12 60.80 -30.56 4.86
CA SER A 12 61.30 -29.19 5.21
C SER A 12 61.14 -28.16 4.05
N PRO A 13 61.25 -26.83 4.28
CA PRO A 13 60.14 -25.89 4.51
C PRO A 13 60.17 -24.68 3.54
N ALA A 14 59.09 -23.92 3.37
CA ALA A 14 59.22 -22.64 2.64
C ALA A 14 58.13 -21.58 2.93
N VAL A 15 58.60 -20.49 3.53
CA VAL A 15 58.25 -19.08 3.29
C VAL A 15 56.83 -18.57 3.63
N THR A 16 56.68 -18.15 4.88
CA THR A 16 55.75 -17.07 5.23
C THR A 16 56.41 -15.73 4.91
N ALA A 17 56.19 -15.23 3.69
CA ALA A 17 56.64 -13.91 3.31
C ALA A 17 55.79 -12.85 4.03
N GLY A 18 56.46 -12.01 4.82
CA GLY A 18 55.87 -10.83 5.43
C GLY A 18 55.41 -9.84 4.37
N SER A 19 54.19 -9.33 4.53
CA SER A 19 53.72 -8.14 3.84
C SER A 19 53.65 -7.00 4.85
N THR A 20 54.61 -6.08 4.72
CA THR A 20 54.67 -4.77 5.35
C THR A 20 53.47 -3.93 4.92
N LYS A 21 52.41 -3.92 5.74
CA LYS A 21 51.28 -3.02 5.54
C LYS A 21 51.70 -1.60 5.97
N ALA A 22 51.94 -0.75 4.98
CA ALA A 22 52.28 0.65 5.11
C ALA A 22 51.33 1.42 6.08
N PRO A 23 51.82 2.45 6.79
CA PRO A 23 51.01 3.22 7.72
C PRO A 23 49.91 3.99 6.98
N ARG A 24 48.70 3.92 7.52
CA ARG A 24 47.51 4.65 7.06
C ARG A 24 47.82 6.16 6.97
N PRO A 25 47.47 6.85 5.87
CA PRO A 25 47.58 8.31 5.85
C PRO A 25 46.64 8.89 6.90
N ALA A 26 47.22 9.73 7.76
CA ALA A 26 46.51 10.46 8.79
C ALA A 26 45.31 11.21 8.19
N LYS A 27 44.15 11.02 8.82
CA LYS A 27 42.91 11.75 8.57
C LYS A 27 43.18 13.24 8.82
N ARG A 28 43.63 13.97 7.80
CA ARG A 28 43.65 15.43 7.82
C ARG A 28 42.21 15.89 7.81
N GLY A 29 41.81 16.56 8.88
CA GLY A 29 40.54 17.25 9.00
C GLY A 29 40.39 18.23 7.85
N GLY A 30 39.41 17.95 7.00
CA GLY A 30 38.83 18.90 6.07
C GLY A 30 37.34 18.80 6.27
N ASP A 31 36.74 19.87 6.77
CA ASP A 31 35.33 20.05 7.02
C ASP A 31 34.46 19.41 5.94
N ALA A 32 33.77 18.32 6.30
CA ALA A 32 32.69 17.75 5.51
C ALA A 32 31.42 18.59 5.67
N GLN A 33 31.53 19.91 5.49
CA GLN A 33 30.38 20.79 5.47
C GLN A 33 29.83 20.74 4.04
N ASN A 34 28.61 20.21 3.89
CA ASN A 34 27.77 20.29 2.68
C ASN A 34 27.95 19.24 1.57
N ARG A 35 28.10 17.95 1.90
CA ARG A 35 27.73 16.86 0.95
C ARG A 35 26.25 16.49 0.95
N ARG A 36 25.43 17.20 1.73
CA ARG A 36 24.01 16.88 1.95
C ARG A 36 23.06 18.01 1.49
N GLY A 37 23.30 18.54 0.29
CA GLY A 37 22.49 19.61 -0.31
C GLY A 37 22.63 20.96 0.40
N SER A 38 22.33 22.05 -0.30
CA SER A 38 22.22 23.38 0.32
C SER A 38 21.18 23.36 1.45
N PRO A 39 21.36 24.18 2.51
CA PRO A 39 20.42 24.25 3.63
C PRO A 39 18.98 24.53 3.17
N ASP A 40 18.82 25.38 2.16
CA ASP A 40 17.55 25.66 1.49
C ASP A 40 16.93 24.42 0.81
N ALA A 41 17.73 23.58 0.13
CA ALA A 41 17.23 22.34 -0.46
C ALA A 41 16.80 21.32 0.61
N VAL A 42 17.46 21.30 1.76
CA VAL A 42 17.06 20.45 2.89
C VAL A 42 15.76 20.95 3.51
N GLU A 43 15.61 22.27 3.66
CA GLU A 43 14.41 22.90 4.19
C GLU A 43 13.21 22.69 3.27
N LYS A 44 13.37 22.89 1.95
CA LYS A 44 12.35 22.56 0.94
C LYS A 44 11.92 21.10 1.01
N ARG A 45 12.86 20.16 1.18
CA ARG A 45 12.53 18.73 1.37
C ARG A 45 11.79 18.48 2.68
N ARG A 46 12.14 19.16 3.78
CA ARG A 46 11.43 19.03 5.07
C ARG A 46 10.02 19.60 4.97
N ALA A 47 9.85 20.77 4.36
CA ALA A 47 8.56 21.41 4.15
C ALA A 47 7.67 20.53 3.26
N ALA A 48 8.19 20.02 2.14
CA ALA A 48 7.46 19.09 1.28
C ALA A 48 7.05 17.81 2.01
N ARG A 49 7.93 17.23 2.84
CA ARG A 49 7.58 16.05 3.65
C ARG A 49 6.47 16.35 4.65
N ARG A 50 6.58 17.43 5.42
CA ARG A 50 5.54 17.84 6.38
C ARG A 50 4.21 18.14 5.69
N PHE A 51 4.26 18.84 4.56
CA PHE A 51 3.08 19.13 3.76
C PHE A 51 2.43 17.84 3.25
N ASN A 52 3.22 16.91 2.71
CA ASN A 52 2.72 15.61 2.26
C ASN A 52 2.19 14.76 3.41
N GLU A 53 2.81 14.80 4.59
CA GLU A 53 2.31 14.13 5.80
C GLU A 53 0.94 14.69 6.22
N LEU A 54 0.77 16.00 6.20
CA LEU A 54 -0.50 16.66 6.53
C LEU A 54 -1.59 16.39 5.48
N LEU A 55 -1.24 16.41 4.20
CA LEU A 55 -2.20 16.30 3.10
C LEU A 55 -2.60 14.86 2.80
N LEU A 56 -1.69 13.90 2.98
CA LEU A 56 -1.94 12.47 2.77
C LEU A 56 -2.33 11.73 4.06
N GLY A 57 -2.47 12.44 5.19
CA GLY A 57 -2.71 11.83 6.51
C GLY A 57 -1.58 10.90 6.98
N GLY A 58 -0.42 10.98 6.32
CA GLY A 58 0.74 10.08 6.48
C GLY A 58 1.56 10.33 7.74
N GLY A 59 1.02 11.05 8.72
CA GLY A 59 1.50 11.08 10.08
C GLY A 59 0.79 10.01 10.90
N GLY A 60 1.06 8.74 10.60
CA GLY A 60 0.58 7.64 11.44
C GLY A 60 1.01 7.95 12.88
N ARG A 61 0.03 8.28 13.74
CA ARG A 61 0.24 8.40 15.19
C ARG A 61 1.07 7.20 15.58
N ALA A 62 2.24 7.40 16.20
CA ALA A 62 3.14 6.33 16.58
C ALA A 62 2.32 5.20 17.20
N SER A 63 2.10 4.14 16.42
CA SER A 63 1.09 3.16 16.74
C SER A 63 1.59 2.44 17.99
N ASP A 64 0.80 2.46 19.07
CA ASP A 64 1.05 1.57 20.21
C ASP A 64 1.28 0.15 19.65
N GLY A 65 2.20 -0.62 20.23
CA GLY A 65 2.51 -1.98 19.77
C GLY A 65 1.27 -2.88 19.68
N ARG A 66 0.22 -2.58 20.46
CA ARG A 66 -1.10 -3.19 20.34
C ARG A 66 -1.82 -2.85 19.03
N THR A 67 -1.81 -1.58 18.64
CA THR A 67 -2.40 -1.07 17.40
C THR A 67 -1.68 -1.62 16.17
N GLU A 68 -0.35 -1.65 16.19
CA GLU A 68 0.45 -2.21 15.10
C GLU A 68 0.23 -3.73 14.97
N ARG A 69 0.13 -4.46 16.09
CA ARG A 69 -0.23 -5.89 16.08
C ARG A 69 -1.62 -6.13 15.50
N ARG A 70 -2.59 -5.26 15.85
CA ARG A 70 -3.96 -5.32 15.31
C ARG A 70 -3.97 -5.07 13.80
N ARG A 71 -3.30 -4.02 13.33
CA ARG A 71 -3.13 -3.68 11.90
C ARG A 71 -2.55 -4.84 11.11
N ARG A 72 -1.42 -5.40 11.56
CA ARG A 72 -0.78 -6.56 10.90
C ARG A 72 -1.71 -7.75 10.83
N ARG A 73 -2.43 -8.05 11.92
CA ARG A 73 -3.41 -9.14 11.94
C ARG A 73 -4.49 -8.97 10.88
N LEU A 74 -5.05 -7.77 10.75
CA LEU A 74 -6.09 -7.49 9.76
C LEU A 74 -5.58 -7.65 8.32
N LEU A 75 -4.37 -7.18 8.04
CA LEU A 75 -3.72 -7.37 6.74
C LEU A 75 -3.50 -8.85 6.43
N THR A 76 -3.09 -9.66 7.43
CA THR A 76 -2.96 -11.10 7.28
C THR A 76 -4.30 -11.78 7.02
N GLU A 77 -5.35 -11.45 7.77
CA GLU A 77 -6.70 -12.01 7.56
C GLU A 77 -7.23 -11.69 6.15
N LEU A 78 -6.98 -10.48 5.65
CA LEU A 78 -7.32 -10.06 4.30
C LEU A 78 -6.51 -10.83 3.24
N ALA A 79 -5.21 -10.96 3.43
CA ALA A 79 -4.33 -11.67 2.47
C ALA A 79 -4.61 -13.17 2.40
N GLU A 80 -4.90 -13.79 3.53
CA GLU A 80 -5.26 -15.21 3.59
C GLU A 80 -6.71 -15.44 3.14
N GLY A 81 -7.56 -14.40 3.16
CA GLY A 81 -9.00 -14.54 2.89
C GLY A 81 -9.70 -15.40 3.94
N VAL A 82 -9.16 -15.48 5.15
CA VAL A 82 -9.63 -16.37 6.22
C VAL A 82 -9.83 -15.57 7.51
N ALA A 83 -11.01 -15.70 8.09
CA ALA A 83 -11.31 -15.15 9.40
C ALA A 83 -10.57 -15.95 10.49
N ARG A 84 -9.89 -15.23 11.38
CA ARG A 84 -9.18 -15.81 12.55
C ARG A 84 -10.08 -16.70 13.40
N ARG A 85 -11.35 -16.30 13.59
CA ARG A 85 -12.32 -17.03 14.42
C ARG A 85 -12.86 -18.23 13.64
N GLY A 86 -12.08 -19.31 13.64
CA GLY A 86 -12.53 -20.62 13.16
C GLY A 86 -12.09 -21.01 11.75
N LYS A 87 -11.04 -20.39 11.19
CA LYS A 87 -10.50 -20.72 9.86
C LYS A 87 -11.58 -20.73 8.76
N ARG A 88 -12.56 -19.84 8.87
CA ARG A 88 -13.66 -19.72 7.90
C ARG A 88 -13.25 -18.78 6.79
N ALA A 89 -13.69 -19.05 5.57
CA ALA A 89 -13.54 -18.10 4.47
C ALA A 89 -14.13 -16.75 4.86
N LEU A 90 -13.39 -15.68 4.57
CA LEU A 90 -13.76 -14.31 4.90
C LEU A 90 -14.96 -13.91 4.04
N LYS A 91 -16.06 -13.51 4.70
CA LYS A 91 -17.25 -13.06 3.97
C LYS A 91 -17.02 -11.66 3.39
N PRO A 92 -17.73 -11.27 2.31
CA PRO A 92 -17.62 -9.92 1.76
C PRO A 92 -17.87 -8.81 2.80
N ILE A 93 -18.80 -9.01 3.73
CA ILE A 93 -19.07 -8.07 4.81
C ILE A 93 -17.89 -7.95 5.79
N ASP A 94 -17.19 -9.05 6.04
CA ASP A 94 -16.02 -9.05 6.93
C ASP A 94 -14.84 -8.34 6.26
N VAL A 95 -14.70 -8.45 4.92
CA VAL A 95 -13.73 -7.68 4.13
C VAL A 95 -13.98 -6.19 4.31
N LEU A 96 -15.21 -5.72 4.05
CA LEU A 96 -15.58 -4.30 4.21
C LEU A 96 -15.25 -3.79 5.62
N SER A 97 -15.60 -4.59 6.63
CA SER A 97 -15.32 -4.26 8.04
C SER A 97 -13.83 -4.16 8.34
N ARG A 98 -12.99 -5.04 7.77
CA ARG A 98 -11.53 -4.99 7.98
C ARG A 98 -10.88 -3.82 7.27
N VAL A 99 -11.38 -3.45 6.10
CA VAL A 99 -10.87 -2.31 5.34
C VAL A 99 -11.21 -1.00 6.07
N GLU A 100 -12.43 -0.83 6.56
CA GLU A 100 -12.80 0.35 7.37
C GLU A 100 -11.90 0.46 8.61
N GLU A 101 -11.73 -0.63 9.35
CA GLU A 101 -10.87 -0.67 10.53
C GLU A 101 -9.41 -0.32 10.20
N LEU A 102 -8.89 -0.78 9.05
CA LEU A 102 -7.54 -0.41 8.60
C LEU A 102 -7.43 1.08 8.25
N LEU A 103 -8.44 1.66 7.61
CA LEU A 103 -8.48 3.09 7.30
C LEU A 103 -8.54 3.94 8.57
N GLU A 104 -9.33 3.55 9.56
CA GLU A 104 -9.37 4.19 10.88
C GLU A 104 -8.00 4.14 11.60
N LEU A 105 -7.24 3.06 11.38
CA LEU A 105 -5.87 2.93 11.88
C LEU A 105 -4.82 3.72 11.08
N GLY A 106 -5.24 4.45 10.04
CA GLY A 106 -4.38 5.25 9.18
C GLY A 106 -3.66 4.45 8.10
N GLU A 107 -4.12 3.23 7.79
CA GLU A 107 -3.54 2.43 6.72
C GLU A 107 -3.97 2.98 5.35
N PRO A 108 -3.04 3.32 4.45
CA PRO A 108 -3.41 3.82 3.14
C PRO A 108 -4.02 2.69 2.29
N LEU A 109 -5.07 3.02 1.51
CA LEU A 109 -5.72 2.08 0.57
C LEU A 109 -4.74 1.35 -0.34
N ALA A 110 -3.67 2.02 -0.78
CA ALA A 110 -2.64 1.42 -1.63
C ALA A 110 -1.91 0.24 -0.96
N SER A 111 -1.78 0.25 0.36
CA SER A 111 -1.19 -0.85 1.12
C SER A 111 -2.19 -1.99 1.32
N ILE A 112 -3.45 -1.65 1.62
CA ILE A 112 -4.55 -2.63 1.73
C ILE A 112 -4.73 -3.41 0.42
N ARG A 113 -4.67 -2.72 -0.73
CA ARG A 113 -4.76 -3.34 -2.07
C ARG A 113 -3.66 -4.34 -2.38
N LYS A 114 -2.49 -4.24 -1.73
CA LYS A 114 -1.42 -5.23 -1.88
C LYS A 114 -1.72 -6.52 -1.13
N ALA A 115 -2.41 -6.41 0.01
CA ALA A 115 -2.81 -7.56 0.81
C ALA A 115 -4.04 -8.26 0.19
N TYR A 116 -5.01 -7.48 -0.29
CA TYR A 116 -6.23 -8.02 -0.89
C TYR A 116 -6.42 -7.43 -2.29
N PRO A 117 -6.22 -8.23 -3.35
CA PRO A 117 -6.53 -7.77 -4.70
C PRO A 117 -8.04 -7.48 -4.77
N PRO A 118 -8.44 -6.30 -5.27
CA PRO A 118 -9.85 -5.93 -5.31
C PRO A 118 -10.62 -6.94 -6.17
N PRO A 119 -11.88 -7.25 -5.80
CA PRO A 119 -12.74 -8.09 -6.63
C PRO A 119 -12.93 -7.47 -8.01
N PRO A 120 -13.25 -8.28 -9.04
CA PRO A 120 -13.61 -7.74 -10.33
C PRO A 120 -14.78 -6.74 -10.19
N PRO A 121 -14.83 -5.69 -11.02
CA PRO A 121 -15.92 -4.74 -11.01
C PRO A 121 -17.25 -5.47 -11.15
N VAL A 122 -18.20 -5.16 -10.27
CA VAL A 122 -19.54 -5.75 -10.29
C VAL A 122 -20.46 -4.84 -11.08
N GLU A 123 -21.29 -5.41 -11.95
CA GLU A 123 -22.31 -4.65 -12.67
C GLU A 123 -23.31 -4.01 -11.71
N VAL A 124 -23.61 -2.73 -11.93
CA VAL A 124 -24.51 -1.96 -11.08
C VAL A 124 -25.95 -2.27 -11.46
N THR A 125 -26.55 -3.22 -10.76
CA THR A 125 -27.98 -3.54 -10.89
C THR A 125 -28.82 -2.74 -9.89
N ALA A 126 -30.12 -2.61 -10.14
CA ALA A 126 -31.05 -1.97 -9.21
C ALA A 126 -31.09 -2.69 -7.84
N GLU A 127 -31.03 -4.03 -7.85
CA GLU A 127 -30.96 -4.85 -6.64
C GLU A 127 -29.70 -4.58 -5.83
N LEU A 128 -28.55 -4.42 -6.49
CA LEU A 128 -27.29 -4.08 -5.83
C LEU A 128 -27.36 -2.71 -5.17
N VAL A 129 -27.96 -1.72 -5.84
CA VAL A 129 -28.13 -0.36 -5.29
C VAL A 129 -29.03 -0.38 -4.06
N GLU A 130 -30.15 -1.10 -4.08
CA GLU A 130 -31.01 -1.24 -2.91
C GLU A 130 -30.31 -1.99 -1.78
N GLY A 131 -29.62 -3.09 -2.09
CA GLY A 131 -28.81 -3.82 -1.12
C GLY A 131 -27.74 -2.93 -0.48
N LEU A 132 -27.06 -2.11 -1.28
CA LEU A 132 -26.06 -1.14 -0.83
C LEU A 132 -26.67 -0.06 0.06
N ARG A 133 -27.86 0.45 -0.26
CA ARG A 133 -28.58 1.43 0.58
C ARG A 133 -28.91 0.85 1.96
N HIS A 134 -29.44 -0.38 1.99
CA HIS A 134 -29.72 -1.08 3.25
C HIS A 134 -28.44 -1.33 4.05
N LEU A 135 -27.38 -1.77 3.37
CA LEU A 135 -26.07 -2.01 3.98
C LEU A 135 -25.49 -0.72 4.57
N HIS A 136 -25.53 0.38 3.82
CA HIS A 136 -25.01 1.67 4.28
C HIS A 136 -25.80 2.21 5.47
N ARG A 137 -27.13 2.05 5.47
CA ARG A 137 -27.96 2.40 6.63
C ARG A 137 -27.63 1.57 7.87
N ALA A 138 -27.27 0.30 7.70
CA ALA A 138 -26.99 -0.60 8.81
C ALA A 138 -25.57 -0.45 9.40
N TYR A 139 -24.55 -0.29 8.54
CA TYR A 139 -23.14 -0.31 8.96
C TYR A 139 -22.44 1.05 8.84
N GLY A 140 -22.91 1.93 7.96
CA GLY A 140 -22.34 3.28 7.81
C GLY A 140 -20.90 3.32 7.29
N PHE A 141 -20.43 2.31 6.55
CA PHE A 141 -19.07 2.31 6.00
C PHE A 141 -18.79 3.57 5.17
N SER A 142 -17.52 3.98 5.17
CA SER A 142 -17.05 5.11 4.38
C SER A 142 -17.14 4.83 2.87
N ALA A 143 -17.29 5.89 2.07
CA ALA A 143 -17.34 5.79 0.61
C ALA A 143 -16.09 5.10 0.04
N ASP A 144 -14.93 5.32 0.67
CA ASP A 144 -13.66 4.74 0.23
C ASP A 144 -13.61 3.21 0.37
N VAL A 145 -14.30 2.64 1.37
CA VAL A 145 -14.43 1.19 1.53
C VAL A 145 -15.26 0.59 0.41
N TYR A 146 -16.36 1.24 0.02
CA TYR A 146 -17.16 0.75 -1.10
C TYR A 146 -16.40 0.85 -2.43
N ARG A 147 -15.68 1.95 -2.66
CA ARG A 147 -14.81 2.12 -3.83
C ARG A 147 -13.67 1.10 -3.87
N PHE A 148 -13.16 0.69 -2.70
CA PHE A 148 -12.14 -0.34 -2.60
C PHE A 148 -12.62 -1.69 -3.16
N VAL A 149 -13.90 -2.03 -2.93
CA VAL A 149 -14.52 -3.28 -3.44
C VAL A 149 -14.97 -3.17 -4.91
N GLY A 150 -14.75 -2.03 -5.54
CA GLY A 150 -15.04 -1.83 -6.97
C GLY A 150 -16.41 -1.23 -7.26
N LEU A 151 -17.12 -0.71 -6.26
CA LEU A 151 -18.36 0.04 -6.47
C LEU A 151 -18.04 1.42 -7.05
N ASP A 152 -18.71 1.77 -8.14
CA ASP A 152 -18.49 3.02 -8.86
C ASP A 152 -19.13 4.22 -8.13
N ALA A 153 -18.69 5.43 -8.49
CA ALA A 153 -19.23 6.65 -7.89
C ALA A 153 -20.72 6.85 -8.22
N HIS A 154 -21.18 6.33 -9.36
CA HIS A 154 -22.57 6.44 -9.80
C HIS A 154 -23.51 5.56 -8.96
N ALA A 155 -23.17 4.30 -8.68
CA ALA A 155 -23.91 3.45 -7.73
C ALA A 155 -23.94 4.06 -6.34
N LEU A 156 -22.81 4.61 -5.87
CA LEU A 156 -22.73 5.22 -4.54
C LEU A 156 -23.60 6.47 -4.41
N ARG A 157 -23.75 7.26 -5.48
CA ARG A 157 -24.71 8.37 -5.53
C ARG A 157 -26.16 7.86 -5.51
N LYS A 158 -26.50 6.87 -6.34
CA LYS A 158 -27.86 6.27 -6.36
C LYS A 158 -28.26 5.63 -5.03
N ALA A 159 -27.29 5.03 -4.32
CA ALA A 159 -27.49 4.45 -3.00
C ALA A 159 -27.55 5.51 -1.87
N GLY A 160 -27.26 6.78 -2.16
CA GLY A 160 -27.28 7.87 -1.18
C GLY A 160 -26.05 7.92 -0.26
N VAL A 161 -24.98 7.19 -0.60
CA VAL A 161 -23.71 7.15 0.16
C VAL A 161 -22.90 8.41 -0.07
N LEU A 162 -22.85 8.89 -1.32
CA LEU A 162 -22.21 10.16 -1.68
C LEU A 162 -23.28 11.25 -1.79
N ARG A 163 -23.11 12.34 -1.05
CA ARG A 163 -23.97 13.52 -1.21
C ARG A 163 -23.65 14.22 -2.53
N GLY A 164 -24.59 14.15 -3.47
CA GLY A 164 -24.80 15.14 -4.52
C GLY A 164 -23.71 15.26 -5.59
N GLY A 165 -24.07 14.83 -6.79
CA GLY A 165 -23.34 15.14 -8.03
C GLY A 165 -24.12 14.65 -9.23
N GLU A 166 -25.42 14.96 -9.30
CA GLU A 166 -26.22 14.81 -10.52
C GLU A 166 -25.77 15.89 -11.51
N ARG A 167 -24.62 15.68 -12.14
CA ARG A 167 -24.20 16.39 -13.34
C ARG A 167 -23.46 15.41 -14.22
N GLU A 168 -24.18 14.45 -14.81
CA GLU A 168 -23.73 13.62 -15.92
C GLU A 168 -24.87 12.70 -16.34
N ASP A 169 -25.89 13.27 -17.01
CA ASP A 169 -26.80 12.49 -17.87
C ASP A 169 -27.39 13.31 -19.03
N GLN A 170 -26.62 14.23 -19.61
CA GLN A 170 -26.99 14.90 -20.88
C GLN A 170 -25.74 15.05 -21.75
N GLY A 171 -25.29 13.93 -22.32
CA GLY A 171 -24.14 13.87 -23.21
C GLY A 171 -24.33 12.82 -24.29
N GLY A 172 -25.51 12.75 -24.91
CA GLY A 172 -25.76 11.82 -26.01
C GLY A 172 -27.14 11.92 -26.63
N ALA A 173 -27.31 12.82 -27.60
CA ALA A 173 -28.16 12.60 -28.77
C ALA A 173 -27.73 13.53 -29.93
N PRO A 174 -27.83 13.06 -31.20
CA PRO A 174 -27.04 13.54 -32.32
C PRO A 174 -27.65 14.77 -32.99
N ALA A 175 -26.80 15.66 -33.50
CA ALA A 175 -27.23 16.72 -34.42
C ALA A 175 -27.51 16.13 -35.80
N GLU A 176 -28.67 15.52 -35.96
CA GLU A 176 -29.22 15.10 -37.25
C GLU A 176 -29.98 16.27 -37.90
N THR A 177 -29.40 16.76 -38.99
CA THR A 177 -30.07 17.16 -40.24
C THR A 177 -31.35 18.02 -40.16
N ALA A 178 -31.18 19.35 -40.22
CA ALA A 178 -32.20 20.23 -40.78
C ALA A 178 -31.58 21.52 -41.35
N ARG A 179 -31.03 21.44 -42.57
CA ARG A 179 -31.00 22.60 -43.48
C ARG A 179 -31.70 22.22 -44.78
N ARG A 180 -33.03 22.24 -44.65
CA ARG A 180 -33.98 22.38 -45.74
C ARG A 180 -33.81 23.80 -46.31
N GLY A 181 -33.78 23.90 -47.64
CA GLY A 181 -33.52 25.15 -48.35
C GLY A 181 -34.52 26.27 -48.07
N ALA A 182 -34.07 27.49 -48.29
CA ALA A 182 -34.89 28.66 -48.48
C ALA A 182 -34.19 29.55 -49.52
N ALA A 183 -34.92 29.74 -50.63
CA ALA A 183 -34.90 30.79 -51.66
C ALA A 183 -33.56 31.50 -51.99
#